data_AF-A0A7S2S5P1-F1
#
_entry.id   AF-A0A7S2S5P1-F1
#
_cell.length_a   1.000
_cell.length_b   1.000
_cell.length_c   1.000
_cell.angle_alpha   90.00
_cell.angle_beta   90.00
_cell.angle_gamma   90.00
#
_symmetry.space_group_name_H-M   'P 1'
#
loop_
_entity.id
_entity.type
_entity.pdbx_description
1 polymer ?
#
loop_
_entity_poly.entity_id
_entity_poly.type
_entity_poly.pdbx_seq_one_letter_code
_entity_poly.pdbx_strand_id
1 'polypeptide(L)'
;PRTMRTTAGVVLSRRLVAWPGACRQGARGPLARRWLSIDMKKGRSIGIRSLGSIQVRQAPGTDHGLDIQVTTTWEDEVVLESGDSGVEVAVDEGSQSAVITVGSASVLRLATPEKIDLHVELRLGDIRLSGSKLEGELSLSTGSGDITVNKARSENMRLHAPQGAVGVTSVVEASHLCVEAETVSLKKANTRKASITAARATPDRPLPSQGAVSIDALYSPDTEIHCTWPGLDAPAVSLDCVHGSVAVTCESGDVSIQRVTGSLEATILGKGDLKLNVDSLQDVSSIAAASGDVFLTVSHQVAALATLQAGTDGQVVLAEDHTLVEEPGILGEGSDQARATAGYLLPDDTRAELQEQAGSRGKIDLVGARDTAFSSFFGTQEGSDGGSGMDDQLPEIHATARVGSVHLECLSWRDSIKRKFG
;
A
#
# COMPACT_ATOMS: atom_id res chain seq x y z
N PRO A 1 3.56 38.34 -29.85
CA PRO A 1 3.62 38.91 -28.48
C PRO A 1 2.37 39.76 -28.17
N ARG A 2 1.31 39.11 -27.69
CA ARG A 2 0.22 39.71 -26.92
C ARG A 2 -0.23 38.64 -25.95
N THR A 3 0.28 38.73 -24.73
CA THR A 3 -0.04 37.85 -23.61
C THR A 3 -1.52 38.03 -23.26
N MET A 4 -2.35 37.03 -23.60
CA MET A 4 -3.69 36.90 -23.01
C MET A 4 -3.50 36.54 -21.54
N ARG A 5 -3.82 37.49 -20.65
CA ARG A 5 -4.03 37.20 -19.22
C ARG A 5 -5.40 36.56 -19.07
N THR A 6 -5.45 35.25 -18.86
CA THR A 6 -6.62 34.55 -18.34
C THR A 6 -6.70 34.82 -16.84
N THR A 7 -7.51 35.81 -16.45
CA THR A 7 -7.89 36.02 -15.06
C THR A 7 -8.85 34.91 -14.64
N ALA A 8 -8.66 34.30 -13.47
CA ALA A 8 -9.67 33.45 -12.86
C ALA A 8 -10.97 34.25 -12.73
N GLY A 9 -11.99 33.86 -13.47
CA GLY A 9 -13.29 34.50 -13.48
C GLY A 9 -14.32 33.56 -12.88
N VAL A 10 -14.97 33.96 -11.80
CA VAL A 10 -16.18 33.29 -11.33
C VAL A 10 -17.28 33.58 -12.34
N VAL A 11 -17.48 32.68 -13.30
CA VAL A 11 -18.59 32.76 -14.24
C VAL A 11 -19.81 32.20 -13.55
N LEU A 12 -20.57 33.08 -12.88
CA LEU A 12 -21.95 32.77 -12.53
C LEU A 12 -22.70 32.53 -13.85
N SER A 13 -22.99 31.26 -14.17
CA SER A 13 -23.67 30.90 -15.40
C SER A 13 -24.98 31.69 -15.52
N ARG A 14 -25.32 32.11 -16.75
CA ARG A 14 -26.41 33.06 -17.10
C ARG A 14 -27.84 32.67 -16.68
N ARG A 15 -28.02 31.63 -15.85
CA ARG A 15 -29.29 31.29 -15.18
C ARG A 15 -29.39 31.76 -13.72
N LEU A 16 -28.34 32.37 -13.17
CA LEU A 16 -28.37 32.95 -11.83
C LEU A 16 -28.44 34.48 -11.90
N VAL A 17 -29.62 35.02 -11.58
CA VAL A 17 -29.78 36.43 -11.20
C VAL A 17 -28.98 36.63 -9.91
N ALA A 18 -27.81 37.27 -10.02
CA ALA A 18 -27.07 37.75 -8.87
C ALA A 18 -27.96 38.77 -8.12
N TRP A 19 -28.39 38.42 -6.91
CA TRP A 19 -29.02 39.37 -6.01
C TRP A 19 -27.92 40.28 -5.42
N PRO A 20 -28.09 41.62 -5.40
CA PRO A 20 -27.06 42.55 -4.94
C PRO A 20 -26.67 42.47 -3.45
N GLY A 21 -27.19 41.50 -2.69
CA GLY A 21 -26.99 41.37 -1.24
C GLY A 21 -26.12 40.20 -0.78
N ALA A 22 -25.63 39.33 -1.68
CA ALA A 22 -24.98 38.06 -1.29
C ALA A 22 -23.44 38.04 -1.41
N CYS A 23 -22.81 39.04 -2.04
CA CYS A 23 -21.36 39.11 -2.16
C CYS A 23 -20.81 40.18 -1.20
N ARG A 24 -20.04 39.76 -0.19
CA ARG A 24 -19.24 40.68 0.63
C ARG A 24 -17.81 40.70 0.09
N GLN A 25 -17.37 41.83 -0.46
CA GLN A 25 -15.96 42.06 -0.78
C GLN A 25 -15.23 42.55 0.48
N GLY A 26 -14.25 41.79 0.96
CA GLY A 26 -13.39 42.17 2.08
C GLY A 26 -12.19 43.02 1.64
N ALA A 27 -11.98 44.13 2.36
CA ALA A 27 -10.81 45.03 2.44
C ALA A 27 -10.24 45.70 1.16
N ARG A 28 -10.21 47.05 1.18
CA ARG A 28 -9.49 47.91 0.23
C ARG A 28 -8.08 48.22 0.75
N GLY A 29 -7.08 47.45 0.32
CA GLY A 29 -5.67 47.77 0.50
C GLY A 29 -4.86 47.23 -0.69
N PRO A 30 -3.74 47.87 -1.09
CA PRO A 30 -2.99 47.52 -2.30
C PRO A 30 -2.31 46.12 -2.29
N LEU A 31 -2.36 45.42 -1.15
CA LEU A 31 -1.90 44.03 -0.96
C LEU A 31 -3.00 43.10 -0.42
N ALA A 32 -4.25 43.56 -0.34
CA ALA A 32 -5.34 42.74 0.19
C ALA A 32 -5.75 41.69 -0.86
N ARG A 33 -5.58 40.41 -0.53
CA ARG A 33 -6.12 39.30 -1.32
C ARG A 33 -7.63 39.51 -1.48
N ARG A 34 -8.11 39.48 -2.72
CA ARG A 34 -9.54 39.59 -3.01
C ARG A 34 -10.16 38.22 -2.84
N TRP A 35 -11.00 38.10 -1.82
CA TRP A 35 -11.83 36.93 -1.60
C TRP A 35 -13.24 37.22 -2.10
N LEU A 36 -13.75 36.34 -2.96
CA LEU A 36 -15.19 36.29 -3.22
C LEU A 36 -15.79 35.22 -2.31
N SER A 37 -16.59 35.65 -1.32
CA SER A 37 -17.40 34.76 -0.49
C SER A 37 -18.80 34.63 -1.07
N ILE A 38 -19.26 33.39 -1.29
CA ILE A 38 -20.61 33.05 -1.77
C ILE A 38 -21.23 32.07 -0.79
N ASP A 39 -22.38 32.45 -0.21
CA ASP A 39 -23.23 31.56 0.59
C ASP A 39 -24.21 30.81 -0.31
N MET A 40 -24.11 29.48 -0.33
CA MET A 40 -24.97 28.62 -1.13
C MET A 40 -26.30 28.34 -0.44
N LYS A 41 -27.38 28.61 -1.17
CA LYS A 41 -28.71 28.13 -0.83
C LYS A 41 -28.91 26.70 -1.32
N LYS A 42 -29.73 25.94 -0.60
CA LYS A 42 -30.15 24.57 -0.93
C LYS A 42 -30.51 24.40 -2.41
N GLY A 43 -29.95 23.37 -3.04
CA GLY A 43 -30.25 23.00 -4.43
C GLY A 43 -29.68 23.94 -5.50
N ARG A 44 -28.74 24.82 -5.12
CA ARG A 44 -28.00 25.64 -6.09
C ARG A 44 -26.67 24.99 -6.43
N SER A 45 -26.20 25.27 -7.64
CA SER A 45 -24.86 24.97 -8.09
C SER A 45 -24.02 26.23 -8.29
N ILE A 46 -22.72 26.13 -8.05
CA ILE A 46 -21.73 27.17 -8.37
C ILE A 46 -20.69 26.55 -9.29
N GLY A 47 -20.46 27.21 -10.42
CA GLY A 47 -19.38 26.90 -11.34
C GLY A 47 -18.17 27.81 -11.11
N ILE A 48 -16.99 27.22 -10.95
CA ILE A 48 -15.73 27.96 -10.78
C ILE A 48 -14.73 27.43 -11.81
N ARG A 49 -14.24 28.32 -12.66
CA ARG A 49 -13.33 27.95 -13.75
C ARG A 49 -11.88 28.21 -13.39
N SER A 50 -10.99 27.44 -14.00
CA SER A 50 -9.54 27.66 -13.94
C SER A 50 -8.94 27.60 -12.53
N LEU A 51 -9.45 26.69 -11.70
CA LEU A 51 -8.85 26.35 -10.41
C LEU A 51 -7.72 25.33 -10.61
N GLY A 52 -6.61 25.55 -9.91
CA GLY A 52 -5.54 24.56 -9.73
C GLY A 52 -5.70 23.75 -8.44
N SER A 53 -6.38 24.31 -7.42
CA SER A 53 -6.58 23.61 -6.14
C SER A 53 -7.92 23.90 -5.49
N ILE A 54 -8.43 22.91 -4.76
CA ILE A 54 -9.61 23.01 -3.90
C ILE A 54 -9.24 22.55 -2.50
N GLN A 55 -9.63 23.33 -1.51
CA GLN A 55 -9.63 22.94 -0.12
C GLN A 55 -11.05 22.91 0.42
N VAL A 56 -11.49 21.77 0.93
CA VAL A 56 -12.79 21.62 1.61
C VAL A 56 -12.55 21.39 3.09
N ARG A 57 -13.22 22.17 3.93
CA ARG A 57 -13.15 22.07 5.39
C ARG A 57 -14.54 22.09 6.00
N GLN A 58 -14.74 21.25 7.00
CA GLN A 58 -15.94 21.34 7.84
C GLN A 58 -15.80 22.52 8.82
N ALA A 59 -16.86 23.31 9.00
CA ALA A 59 -16.82 24.46 9.90
C ALA A 59 -16.61 24.02 11.37
N PRO A 60 -15.95 24.83 12.21
CA PRO A 60 -15.83 24.52 13.63
C PRO A 60 -17.20 24.44 14.30
N GLY A 61 -17.37 23.47 15.22
CA GLY A 61 -18.60 23.31 16.01
C GLY A 61 -19.75 22.60 15.29
N THR A 62 -19.52 22.03 14.11
CA THR A 62 -20.49 21.16 13.45
C THR A 62 -20.46 19.76 14.06
N ASP A 63 -21.63 19.28 14.48
CA ASP A 63 -21.78 17.96 15.11
C ASP A 63 -22.50 16.94 14.21
N HIS A 64 -22.79 17.29 12.95
CA HIS A 64 -23.35 16.37 11.96
C HIS A 64 -22.25 15.85 11.03
N GLY A 65 -22.45 14.64 10.50
CA GLY A 65 -21.59 14.10 9.45
C GLY A 65 -21.80 14.83 8.12
N LEU A 66 -20.72 15.01 7.37
CA LEU A 66 -20.72 15.56 6.01
C LEU A 66 -20.25 14.50 5.01
N ASP A 67 -21.10 14.13 4.06
CA ASP A 67 -20.73 13.25 2.94
C ASP A 67 -20.25 14.09 1.76
N ILE A 68 -18.97 13.94 1.39
CA ILE A 68 -18.38 14.59 0.22
C ILE A 68 -18.29 13.59 -0.92
N GLN A 69 -18.98 13.89 -2.01
CA GLN A 69 -18.97 13.10 -3.23
C GLN A 69 -18.26 13.88 -4.33
N VAL A 70 -17.05 13.45 -4.68
CA VAL A 70 -16.29 14.01 -5.80
C VAL A 70 -16.47 13.13 -7.03
N THR A 71 -16.75 13.75 -8.16
CA THR A 71 -16.83 13.11 -9.47
C THR A 71 -15.93 13.86 -10.43
N THR A 72 -14.99 13.16 -11.07
CA THR A 72 -14.16 13.80 -12.10
C THR A 72 -14.92 13.96 -13.41
N THR A 73 -14.63 15.05 -14.12
CA THR A 73 -15.22 15.43 -15.39
C THR A 73 -14.14 15.90 -16.36
N TRP A 74 -14.47 15.94 -17.64
CA TRP A 74 -13.60 16.44 -18.71
C TRP A 74 -13.66 17.97 -18.87
N GLU A 75 -14.46 18.65 -18.06
CA GLU A 75 -14.64 20.09 -18.13
C GLU A 75 -13.60 20.80 -17.25
N ASP A 76 -13.11 21.97 -17.71
CA ASP A 76 -12.18 22.82 -16.94
C ASP A 76 -12.89 23.66 -15.86
N GLU A 77 -14.04 23.19 -15.40
CA GLU A 77 -14.92 23.85 -14.46
C GLU A 77 -15.17 22.94 -13.26
N VAL A 78 -14.99 23.51 -12.07
CA VAL A 78 -15.41 22.89 -10.82
C VAL A 78 -16.85 23.27 -10.57
N VAL A 79 -17.74 22.28 -10.50
CA VAL A 79 -19.15 22.49 -10.17
C VAL A 79 -19.40 21.98 -8.76
N LEU A 80 -19.80 22.90 -7.89
CA LEU A 80 -20.19 22.63 -6.51
C LEU A 80 -21.71 22.57 -6.43
N GLU A 81 -22.26 21.49 -5.89
CA GLU A 81 -23.68 21.36 -5.59
C GLU A 81 -23.86 20.99 -4.11
N SER A 82 -24.75 21.70 -3.43
CA SER A 82 -25.10 21.40 -2.03
C SER A 82 -26.56 20.96 -1.93
N GLY A 83 -26.77 19.82 -1.26
CA GLY A 83 -28.11 19.33 -0.94
C GLY A 83 -28.84 20.21 0.06
N ASP A 84 -28.11 21.07 0.78
CA ASP A 84 -28.58 21.90 1.88
C ASP A 84 -27.98 23.32 1.82
N SER A 85 -28.41 24.20 2.73
CA SER A 85 -27.80 25.53 2.91
C SER A 85 -26.53 25.47 3.75
N GLY A 86 -25.80 26.59 3.82
CA GLY A 86 -24.68 26.74 4.76
C GLY A 86 -23.35 26.24 4.23
N VAL A 87 -23.13 26.37 2.91
CA VAL A 87 -21.82 26.20 2.30
C VAL A 87 -21.31 27.58 1.91
N GLU A 88 -20.18 27.97 2.49
CA GLU A 88 -19.47 29.19 2.14
C GLU A 88 -18.30 28.84 1.22
N VAL A 89 -18.25 29.49 0.06
CA VAL A 89 -17.15 29.33 -0.90
C VAL A 89 -16.35 30.62 -0.93
N ALA A 90 -15.07 30.53 -0.60
CA ALA A 90 -14.12 31.63 -0.67
C ALA A 90 -13.10 31.35 -1.79
N VAL A 91 -13.10 32.15 -2.85
CA VAL A 91 -12.16 32.02 -3.98
C VAL A 91 -11.11 33.13 -3.90
N ASP A 92 -9.83 32.76 -3.94
CA ASP A 92 -8.70 33.71 -4.03
C ASP A 92 -8.32 33.90 -5.51
N GLU A 93 -8.71 35.06 -6.06
CA GLU A 93 -8.51 35.40 -7.48
C GLU A 93 -7.02 35.35 -7.92
N GLY A 94 -6.08 35.46 -6.97
CA GLY A 94 -4.65 35.48 -7.26
C GLY A 94 -3.96 34.12 -7.27
N SER A 95 -4.55 33.10 -6.64
CA SER A 95 -3.88 31.81 -6.39
C SER A 95 -4.50 30.62 -7.13
N GLN A 96 -5.55 30.83 -7.92
CA GLN A 96 -6.31 29.75 -8.58
C GLN A 96 -6.77 28.68 -7.57
N SER A 97 -7.04 29.09 -6.34
CA SER A 97 -7.42 28.22 -5.24
C SER A 97 -8.79 28.62 -4.70
N ALA A 98 -9.59 27.61 -4.36
CA ALA A 98 -10.87 27.79 -3.68
C ALA A 98 -10.84 27.10 -2.32
N VAL A 99 -11.33 27.80 -1.29
CA VAL A 99 -11.58 27.26 0.03
C VAL A 99 -13.10 27.16 0.23
N ILE A 100 -13.59 25.96 0.46
CA ILE A 100 -15.01 25.65 0.68
C ILE A 100 -15.16 25.29 2.15
N THR A 101 -15.91 26.11 2.89
CA THR A 101 -16.25 25.87 4.30
C THR A 101 -17.70 25.40 4.38
N VAL A 102 -17.92 24.23 4.95
CA VAL A 102 -19.26 23.63 5.07
C VAL A 102 -19.75 23.68 6.50
N GLY A 103 -20.81 24.45 6.75
CA GLY A 103 -21.36 24.71 8.08
C GLY A 103 -22.56 23.85 8.46
N SER A 104 -23.55 23.66 7.60
CA SER A 104 -24.75 22.88 7.96
C SER A 104 -25.23 21.88 6.90
N ALA A 105 -24.45 21.71 5.83
CA ALA A 105 -24.82 20.77 4.78
C ALA A 105 -24.45 19.34 5.17
N SER A 106 -25.37 18.41 4.89
CA SER A 106 -25.14 16.98 5.10
C SER A 106 -24.43 16.30 3.93
N VAL A 107 -24.60 16.85 2.71
CA VAL A 107 -24.02 16.29 1.48
C VAL A 107 -23.48 17.42 0.61
N LEU A 108 -22.21 17.29 0.20
CA LEU A 108 -21.54 18.15 -0.77
C LEU A 108 -21.15 17.33 -1.99
N ARG A 109 -21.58 17.77 -3.17
CA ARG A 109 -21.17 17.17 -4.44
C ARG A 109 -20.24 18.10 -5.19
N LEU A 110 -19.13 17.54 -5.64
CA LEU A 110 -18.06 18.23 -6.35
C LEU A 110 -17.85 17.55 -7.69
N ALA A 111 -18.19 18.22 -8.78
CA ALA A 111 -17.71 17.84 -10.10
C ALA A 111 -16.40 18.59 -10.36
N THR A 112 -15.29 17.89 -10.59
CA THR A 112 -13.97 18.54 -10.75
C THR A 112 -13.33 18.15 -12.09
N PRO A 113 -12.43 18.97 -12.65
CA PRO A 113 -11.53 18.51 -13.70
C PRO A 113 -10.70 17.30 -13.22
N GLU A 114 -10.19 16.50 -14.15
CA GLU A 114 -9.28 15.39 -13.81
C GLU A 114 -7.98 15.89 -13.16
N LYS A 115 -7.49 17.08 -13.55
CA LYS A 115 -6.21 17.63 -13.05
C LYS A 115 -6.45 18.76 -12.06
N ILE A 116 -6.47 18.43 -10.77
CA ILE A 116 -6.69 19.41 -9.71
C ILE A 116 -6.13 18.90 -8.38
N ASP A 117 -5.53 19.80 -7.60
CA ASP A 117 -5.13 19.49 -6.24
C ASP A 117 -6.37 19.50 -5.35
N LEU A 118 -6.56 18.47 -4.53
CA LEU A 118 -7.73 18.32 -3.68
C LEU A 118 -7.32 18.01 -2.24
N HIS A 119 -7.67 18.95 -1.36
CA HIS A 119 -7.49 18.83 0.08
C HIS A 119 -8.85 18.81 0.76
N VAL A 120 -9.17 17.74 1.48
CA VAL A 120 -10.43 17.59 2.20
C VAL A 120 -10.12 17.27 3.66
N GLU A 121 -10.72 18.04 4.57
CA GLU A 121 -10.55 17.87 6.01
C GLU A 121 -11.92 17.90 6.70
N LEU A 122 -12.34 16.74 7.17
CA LEU A 122 -13.61 16.52 7.86
C LEU A 122 -13.37 16.12 9.31
N ARG A 123 -14.26 16.53 10.21
CA ARG A 123 -14.30 15.98 11.56
C ARG A 123 -15.13 14.70 11.58
N LEU A 124 -16.30 14.73 10.93
CA LEU A 124 -17.25 13.63 10.85
C LEU A 124 -17.79 13.53 9.41
N GLY A 125 -17.80 12.32 8.85
CA GLY A 125 -18.43 12.01 7.57
C GLY A 125 -17.50 11.34 6.57
N ASP A 126 -18.07 11.03 5.41
CA ASP A 126 -17.42 10.19 4.40
C ASP A 126 -16.87 11.04 3.25
N ILE A 127 -15.80 10.55 2.62
CA ILE A 127 -15.22 11.13 1.42
C ILE A 127 -15.25 10.07 0.33
N ARG A 128 -15.92 10.35 -0.79
CA ARG A 128 -16.05 9.44 -1.92
C ARG A 128 -15.52 10.10 -3.19
N LEU A 129 -14.39 9.62 -3.69
CA LEU A 129 -13.85 9.97 -5.00
C LEU A 129 -14.31 8.94 -6.03
N SER A 130 -15.31 9.32 -6.82
CA SER A 130 -15.88 8.53 -7.91
C SER A 130 -15.55 9.14 -9.28
N GLY A 131 -15.79 8.40 -10.36
CA GLY A 131 -15.47 8.87 -11.72
C GLY A 131 -14.24 8.19 -12.33
N SER A 132 -13.62 8.88 -13.29
CA SER A 132 -12.51 8.37 -14.12
C SER A 132 -11.20 8.29 -13.33
N LYS A 133 -10.44 9.38 -13.28
CA LYS A 133 -9.14 9.51 -12.63
C LYS A 133 -9.00 10.94 -12.11
N LEU A 134 -8.61 11.08 -10.84
CA LEU A 134 -8.17 12.36 -10.28
C LEU A 134 -6.65 12.40 -10.26
N GLU A 135 -6.05 13.45 -10.81
CA GLU A 135 -4.61 13.71 -10.87
C GLU A 135 -4.30 15.05 -10.20
N GLY A 136 -3.35 15.08 -9.27
CA GLY A 136 -2.97 16.28 -8.52
C GLY A 136 -2.46 15.91 -7.13
N GLU A 137 -2.08 16.90 -6.32
CA GLU A 137 -1.77 16.67 -4.91
C GLU A 137 -3.07 16.31 -4.14
N LEU A 138 -3.06 15.19 -3.41
CA LEU A 138 -4.25 14.65 -2.78
C LEU A 138 -4.04 14.44 -1.28
N SER A 139 -4.85 15.12 -0.49
CA SER A 139 -4.87 14.97 0.97
C SER A 139 -6.30 14.89 1.46
N LEU A 140 -6.77 13.69 1.77
CA LEU A 140 -8.12 13.43 2.26
C LEU A 140 -8.03 13.00 3.72
N SER A 141 -8.74 13.70 4.59
CA SER A 141 -8.75 13.44 6.02
C SER A 141 -10.17 13.51 6.57
N THR A 142 -10.57 12.50 7.35
CA THR A 142 -11.81 12.50 8.13
C THR A 142 -11.54 11.95 9.53
N GLY A 143 -12.00 12.65 10.56
CA GLY A 143 -11.81 12.20 11.95
C GLY A 143 -12.59 10.91 12.27
N SER A 144 -13.83 10.82 11.80
CA SER A 144 -14.67 9.62 11.86
C SER A 144 -15.55 9.52 10.62
N GLY A 145 -15.40 8.43 9.90
CA GLY A 145 -16.03 8.19 8.60
C GLY A 145 -15.04 7.55 7.64
N ASP A 146 -15.54 7.18 6.46
CA ASP A 146 -14.77 6.38 5.52
C ASP A 146 -14.27 7.20 4.33
N ILE A 147 -13.12 6.82 3.78
CA ILE A 147 -12.58 7.37 2.55
C ILE A 147 -12.63 6.28 1.48
N THR A 148 -13.40 6.50 0.42
CA THR A 148 -13.44 5.61 -0.74
C THR A 148 -12.88 6.33 -1.96
N VAL A 149 -11.88 5.74 -2.61
CA VAL A 149 -11.26 6.25 -3.83
C VAL A 149 -11.39 5.22 -4.94
N ASN A 150 -11.89 5.62 -6.11
CA ASN A 150 -11.85 4.73 -7.27
C ASN A 150 -10.44 4.68 -7.88
N LYS A 151 -10.03 5.79 -8.48
CA LYS A 151 -8.74 5.91 -9.18
C LYS A 151 -8.13 7.29 -8.98
N ALA A 152 -6.89 7.32 -8.51
CA ALA A 152 -6.18 8.55 -8.23
C ALA A 152 -4.70 8.46 -8.59
N ARG A 153 -4.12 9.59 -9.01
CA ARG A 153 -2.68 9.76 -9.21
C ARG A 153 -2.20 11.02 -8.51
N SER A 154 -1.14 10.91 -7.72
CA SER A 154 -0.52 12.06 -7.06
C SER A 154 1.00 11.92 -7.05
N GLU A 155 1.71 13.00 -6.79
CA GLU A 155 3.10 12.87 -6.34
C GLU A 155 3.11 12.44 -4.86
N ASN A 156 2.33 13.11 -4.02
CA ASN A 156 2.13 12.72 -2.62
C ASN A 156 0.63 12.55 -2.32
N MET A 157 0.25 11.36 -1.89
CA MET A 157 -1.13 11.01 -1.55
C MET A 157 -1.24 10.73 -0.07
N ARG A 158 -2.14 11.43 0.62
CA ARG A 158 -2.43 11.22 2.05
C ARG A 158 -3.90 10.88 2.24
N LEU A 159 -4.17 9.73 2.84
CA LEU A 159 -5.52 9.26 3.16
C LEU A 159 -5.56 8.96 4.66
N HIS A 160 -6.26 9.77 5.44
CA HIS A 160 -6.28 9.69 6.90
C HIS A 160 -7.72 9.53 7.42
N ALA A 161 -8.06 8.36 7.92
CA ALA A 161 -9.38 8.01 8.47
C ALA A 161 -9.23 7.20 9.78
N PRO A 162 -8.67 7.77 10.85
CA PRO A 162 -8.31 7.04 12.07
C PRO A 162 -9.47 6.30 12.73
N GLN A 163 -10.71 6.76 12.55
CA GLN A 163 -11.92 6.07 13.05
C GLN A 163 -12.81 5.59 11.90
N GLY A 164 -12.21 5.09 10.82
CA GLY A 164 -12.94 4.56 9.67
C GLY A 164 -12.08 3.70 8.75
N ALA A 165 -12.61 3.44 7.57
CA ALA A 165 -11.97 2.65 6.54
C ALA A 165 -11.41 3.52 5.41
N VAL A 166 -10.28 3.11 4.85
CA VAL A 166 -9.78 3.60 3.56
C VAL A 166 -9.92 2.49 2.53
N GLY A 167 -10.73 2.73 1.51
CA GLY A 167 -10.97 1.79 0.41
C GLY A 167 -10.53 2.35 -0.94
N VAL A 168 -9.65 1.65 -1.66
CA VAL A 168 -9.31 1.92 -3.06
C VAL A 168 -9.89 0.83 -3.94
N THR A 169 -10.90 1.17 -4.73
CA THR A 169 -11.68 0.18 -5.52
C THR A 169 -11.08 -0.14 -6.88
N SER A 170 -10.15 0.68 -7.41
CA SER A 170 -9.44 0.40 -8.66
C SER A 170 -7.92 0.49 -8.53
N VAL A 171 -7.36 1.70 -8.44
CA VAL A 171 -5.90 1.90 -8.41
C VAL A 171 -5.49 3.26 -7.85
N VAL A 172 -4.44 3.27 -7.02
CA VAL A 172 -3.71 4.50 -6.66
C VAL A 172 -2.30 4.47 -7.26
N GLU A 173 -1.92 5.57 -7.88
CA GLU A 173 -0.59 5.81 -8.46
C GLU A 173 0.07 6.96 -7.69
N ALA A 174 1.11 6.73 -6.88
CA ALA A 174 1.75 7.81 -6.12
C ALA A 174 3.25 7.67 -5.98
N SER A 175 4.02 8.75 -6.07
CA SER A 175 5.43 8.66 -5.67
C SER A 175 5.53 8.33 -4.17
N HIS A 176 4.74 9.02 -3.34
CA HIS A 176 4.61 8.74 -1.91
C HIS A 176 3.14 8.53 -1.54
N LEU A 177 2.82 7.35 -1.00
CA LEU A 177 1.50 7.04 -0.46
C LEU A 177 1.59 6.93 1.06
N CYS A 178 0.72 7.67 1.75
CA CYS A 178 0.56 7.60 3.20
C CYS A 178 -0.91 7.32 3.51
N VAL A 179 -1.18 6.17 4.13
CA VAL A 179 -2.53 5.76 4.52
C VAL A 179 -2.55 5.46 6.00
N GLU A 180 -3.47 6.09 6.72
CA GLU A 180 -3.69 5.85 8.15
C GLU A 180 -5.18 5.65 8.38
N ALA A 181 -5.59 4.46 8.82
CA ALA A 181 -6.99 4.15 9.03
C ALA A 181 -7.19 3.06 10.09
N GLU A 182 -8.45 2.76 10.44
CA GLU A 182 -8.75 1.57 11.24
C GLU A 182 -8.69 0.30 10.37
N THR A 183 -9.16 0.40 9.13
CA THR A 183 -9.03 -0.65 8.11
C THR A 183 -8.60 -0.07 6.76
N VAL A 184 -7.79 -0.82 6.03
CA VAL A 184 -7.27 -0.42 4.72
C VAL A 184 -7.55 -1.52 3.71
N SER A 185 -8.25 -1.20 2.63
CA SER A 185 -8.50 -2.11 1.51
C SER A 185 -8.05 -1.47 0.21
N LEU A 186 -7.03 -2.00 -0.44
CA LEU A 186 -6.48 -1.46 -1.69
C LEU A 186 -6.49 -2.51 -2.79
N LYS A 187 -7.28 -2.29 -3.84
CA LYS A 187 -7.25 -3.19 -5.00
C LYS A 187 -5.89 -3.16 -5.71
N LYS A 188 -5.36 -1.97 -5.98
CA LYS A 188 -4.02 -1.82 -6.59
C LYS A 188 -3.33 -0.57 -6.06
N ALA A 189 -2.08 -0.72 -5.63
CA ALA A 189 -1.19 0.38 -5.31
C ALA A 189 0.06 0.30 -6.20
N ASN A 190 0.34 1.36 -6.94
CA ASN A 190 1.56 1.52 -7.71
C ASN A 190 2.31 2.74 -7.19
N THR A 191 3.35 2.51 -6.40
CA THR A 191 4.03 3.57 -5.67
C THR A 191 5.55 3.49 -5.73
N ARG A 192 6.24 4.58 -5.42
CA ARG A 192 7.70 4.51 -5.15
C ARG A 192 7.98 4.23 -3.68
N LYS A 193 7.21 4.84 -2.79
CA LYS A 193 7.21 4.57 -1.35
C LYS A 193 5.78 4.55 -0.83
N ALA A 194 5.45 3.56 0.00
CA ALA A 194 4.16 3.48 0.69
C ALA A 194 4.36 3.30 2.20
N SER A 195 3.59 4.04 2.99
CA SER A 195 3.49 3.87 4.44
C SER A 195 2.01 3.69 4.78
N ILE A 196 1.67 2.51 5.29
CA ILE A 196 0.30 2.09 5.57
C ILE A 196 0.21 1.74 7.05
N THR A 197 -0.59 2.49 7.80
CA THR A 197 -0.85 2.23 9.21
C THR A 197 -2.31 1.87 9.41
N ALA A 198 -2.56 0.67 9.96
CA ALA A 198 -3.88 0.25 10.41
C ALA A 198 -3.88 0.18 11.94
N ALA A 199 -4.65 1.04 12.59
CA ALA A 199 -4.68 1.11 14.05
C ALA A 199 -6.11 1.18 14.58
N ARG A 200 -6.40 0.39 15.62
CA ARG A 200 -7.70 0.45 16.27
C ARG A 200 -7.81 1.71 17.13
N ALA A 201 -8.65 2.66 16.72
CA ALA A 201 -8.85 3.87 17.50
C ALA A 201 -9.64 3.66 18.80
N THR A 202 -10.58 2.72 18.83
CA THR A 202 -11.41 2.45 20.02
C THR A 202 -11.59 0.96 20.29
N PRO A 203 -11.32 0.48 21.52
CA PRO A 203 -11.40 -0.95 21.87
C PRO A 203 -12.84 -1.49 21.92
N ASP A 204 -13.85 -0.61 21.91
CA ASP A 204 -15.26 -1.00 22.01
C ASP A 204 -15.93 -1.22 20.64
N ARG A 205 -15.28 -0.82 19.53
CA ARG A 205 -15.84 -0.98 18.18
C ARG A 205 -15.74 -2.45 17.73
N PRO A 206 -16.78 -3.04 17.13
CA PRO A 206 -16.71 -4.41 16.62
C PRO A 206 -15.53 -4.62 15.66
N LEU A 207 -14.91 -5.80 15.73
CA LEU A 207 -13.84 -6.17 14.81
C LEU A 207 -14.33 -6.12 13.35
N PRO A 208 -13.50 -5.61 12.43
CA PRO A 208 -13.83 -5.60 11.02
C PRO A 208 -13.87 -7.02 10.48
N SER A 209 -14.89 -7.32 9.68
CA SER A 209 -15.03 -8.63 9.04
C SER A 209 -13.98 -8.91 7.95
N GLN A 210 -13.31 -7.87 7.44
CA GLN A 210 -12.42 -7.93 6.25
C GLN A 210 -10.93 -7.87 6.57
N GLY A 211 -10.53 -8.00 7.84
CA GLY A 211 -9.13 -7.83 8.24
C GLY A 211 -8.74 -6.36 8.48
N ALA A 212 -7.50 -6.14 8.93
CA ALA A 212 -6.96 -4.81 9.21
C ALA A 212 -6.50 -4.15 7.91
N VAL A 213 -5.79 -4.93 7.09
CA VAL A 213 -5.20 -4.51 5.82
C VAL A 213 -5.42 -5.60 4.79
N SER A 214 -5.99 -5.24 3.64
CA SER A 214 -6.18 -6.12 2.49
C SER A 214 -5.69 -5.41 1.24
N ILE A 215 -4.69 -5.96 0.55
CA ILE A 215 -4.13 -5.39 -0.68
C ILE A 215 -4.04 -6.44 -1.77
N ASP A 216 -4.79 -6.29 -2.87
CA ASP A 216 -4.80 -7.30 -3.93
C ASP A 216 -3.52 -7.22 -4.79
N ALA A 217 -3.02 -6.01 -5.07
CA ALA A 217 -1.75 -5.85 -5.77
C ALA A 217 -0.97 -4.63 -5.32
N LEU A 218 0.27 -4.86 -4.91
CA LEU A 218 1.23 -3.85 -4.46
C LEU A 218 2.44 -3.86 -5.39
N TYR A 219 2.68 -2.75 -6.08
CA TYR A 219 3.86 -2.51 -6.90
C TYR A 219 4.61 -1.34 -6.27
N SER A 220 5.61 -1.64 -5.44
CA SER A 220 6.38 -0.60 -4.76
C SER A 220 7.75 -1.12 -4.36
N PRO A 221 8.84 -0.41 -4.69
CA PRO A 221 10.18 -0.81 -4.28
C PRO A 221 10.42 -0.59 -2.77
N ASP A 222 9.57 0.18 -2.09
CA ASP A 222 9.65 0.43 -0.64
C ASP A 222 8.22 0.54 -0.07
N THR A 223 7.84 -0.36 0.83
CA THR A 223 6.54 -0.32 1.52
C THR A 223 6.70 -0.71 2.97
N GLU A 224 6.12 0.11 3.85
CA GLU A 224 6.03 -0.16 5.28
C GLU A 224 4.55 -0.31 5.65
N ILE A 225 4.19 -1.43 6.29
CA ILE A 225 2.85 -1.71 6.80
C ILE A 225 2.94 -1.93 8.30
N HIS A 226 2.27 -1.08 9.08
CA HIS A 226 2.21 -1.18 10.54
C HIS A 226 0.78 -1.44 10.98
N CYS A 227 0.56 -2.53 11.73
CA CYS A 227 -0.75 -2.87 12.27
C CYS A 227 -0.69 -2.90 13.81
N THR A 228 -1.42 -1.98 14.42
CA THR A 228 -1.48 -1.79 15.88
C THR A 228 -2.90 -2.09 16.34
N TRP A 229 -3.10 -3.32 16.83
CA TRP A 229 -4.40 -3.81 17.27
C TRP A 229 -4.26 -4.46 18.65
N PRO A 230 -4.72 -3.79 19.72
CA PRO A 230 -4.65 -4.36 21.05
C PRO A 230 -5.66 -5.49 21.20
N GLY A 231 -5.18 -6.68 21.57
CA GLY A 231 -6.01 -7.84 21.90
C GLY A 231 -5.58 -9.14 21.23
N LEU A 232 -6.23 -10.24 21.61
CA LEU A 232 -5.96 -11.59 21.08
C LEU A 232 -6.62 -11.84 19.71
N ASP A 233 -7.69 -11.12 19.39
CA ASP A 233 -8.46 -11.24 18.16
C ASP A 233 -8.11 -10.11 17.19
N ALA A 234 -6.81 -9.90 16.93
CA ALA A 234 -6.38 -8.88 16.00
C ALA A 234 -6.76 -9.28 14.55
N PRO A 235 -7.30 -8.35 13.76
CA PRO A 235 -7.73 -8.65 12.40
C PRO A 235 -6.51 -8.89 11.49
N ALA A 236 -6.67 -9.82 10.56
CA ALA A 236 -5.57 -10.29 9.71
C ALA A 236 -5.08 -9.22 8.73
N VAL A 237 -3.81 -9.33 8.34
CA VAL A 237 -3.21 -8.64 7.18
C VAL A 237 -3.14 -9.62 6.02
N SER A 238 -3.68 -9.23 4.86
CA SER A 238 -3.65 -10.04 3.64
C SER A 238 -3.10 -9.23 2.47
N LEU A 239 -2.02 -9.71 1.88
CA LEU A 239 -1.42 -9.17 0.66
C LEU A 239 -1.47 -10.25 -0.41
N ASP A 240 -2.15 -10.03 -1.52
CA ASP A 240 -2.26 -11.06 -2.55
C ASP A 240 -1.02 -11.07 -3.46
N CYS A 241 -0.73 -9.96 -4.14
CA CYS A 241 0.41 -9.88 -5.06
C CYS A 241 1.35 -8.72 -4.72
N VAL A 242 2.57 -9.01 -4.29
CA VAL A 242 3.61 -8.02 -3.97
C VAL A 242 4.76 -8.06 -4.98
N HIS A 243 5.04 -6.91 -5.59
CA HIS A 243 6.19 -6.67 -6.46
C HIS A 243 7.05 -5.53 -5.91
N GLY A 244 8.27 -5.86 -5.47
CA GLY A 244 9.22 -4.93 -4.84
C GLY A 244 9.49 -5.29 -3.38
N SER A 245 9.73 -4.30 -2.52
CA SER A 245 10.04 -4.51 -1.09
C SER A 245 8.85 -4.19 -0.20
N VAL A 246 8.56 -5.07 0.75
CA VAL A 246 7.55 -4.82 1.79
C VAL A 246 8.07 -5.22 3.18
N ALA A 247 7.88 -4.33 4.14
CA ALA A 247 8.10 -4.55 5.56
C ALA A 247 6.75 -4.51 6.28
N VAL A 248 6.32 -5.62 6.88
CA VAL A 248 5.07 -5.76 7.63
C VAL A 248 5.40 -5.95 9.10
N THR A 249 4.91 -5.07 9.96
CA THR A 249 5.01 -5.21 11.42
C THR A 249 3.62 -5.19 12.03
N CYS A 250 3.24 -6.28 12.70
CA CYS A 250 1.96 -6.41 13.40
C CYS A 250 2.17 -6.66 14.89
N GLU A 251 1.37 -6.00 15.73
CA GLU A 251 1.35 -6.31 17.17
C GLU A 251 0.79 -7.72 17.44
N SER A 252 -0.22 -8.14 16.70
CA SER A 252 -0.86 -9.46 16.73
C SER A 252 -1.73 -9.63 15.48
N GLY A 253 -2.26 -10.83 15.26
CA GLY A 253 -3.12 -11.16 14.12
C GLY A 253 -2.34 -11.84 13.01
N ASP A 254 -3.04 -12.65 12.22
CA ASP A 254 -2.42 -13.42 11.15
C ASP A 254 -1.95 -12.52 10.01
N VAL A 255 -0.83 -12.86 9.40
CA VAL A 255 -0.29 -12.18 8.22
C VAL A 255 -0.18 -13.20 7.10
N SER A 256 -0.86 -12.94 5.99
CA SER A 256 -0.84 -13.80 4.81
C SER A 256 -0.40 -13.02 3.57
N ILE A 257 0.70 -13.45 2.95
CA ILE A 257 1.21 -12.90 1.70
C ILE A 257 1.21 -14.00 0.63
N GLN A 258 0.30 -13.90 -0.34
CA GLN A 258 0.02 -14.98 -1.28
C GLN A 258 1.04 -15.10 -2.40
N ARG A 259 1.72 -14.00 -2.78
CA ARG A 259 2.76 -13.98 -3.81
C ARG A 259 3.74 -12.82 -3.56
N VAL A 260 5.02 -13.14 -3.43
CA VAL A 260 6.11 -12.15 -3.33
C VAL A 260 7.08 -12.29 -4.50
N THR A 261 7.36 -11.16 -5.16
CA THR A 261 8.42 -10.99 -6.15
C THR A 261 9.27 -9.78 -5.73
N GLY A 262 10.34 -10.00 -4.96
CA GLY A 262 11.19 -8.94 -4.43
C GLY A 262 11.78 -9.27 -3.06
N SER A 263 11.70 -8.37 -2.10
CA SER A 263 12.22 -8.56 -0.73
C SER A 263 11.09 -8.42 0.30
N LEU A 264 11.21 -9.16 1.40
CA LEU A 264 10.18 -9.21 2.43
C LEU A 264 10.78 -9.13 3.83
N GLU A 265 10.26 -8.22 4.64
CA GLU A 265 10.37 -8.27 6.08
C GLU A 265 8.97 -8.45 6.67
N ALA A 266 8.75 -9.46 7.51
CA ALA A 266 7.46 -9.70 8.15
C ALA A 266 7.64 -10.11 9.61
N THR A 267 7.13 -9.29 10.53
CA THR A 267 7.24 -9.53 11.96
C THR A 267 5.87 -9.45 12.64
N ILE A 268 5.52 -10.51 13.39
CA ILE A 268 4.40 -10.50 14.34
C ILE A 268 4.99 -10.49 15.76
N LEU A 269 4.74 -9.41 16.51
CA LEU A 269 5.29 -9.20 17.85
C LEU A 269 4.56 -9.99 18.95
N GLY A 270 3.28 -10.28 18.73
CA GLY A 270 2.40 -11.00 19.65
C GLY A 270 1.96 -12.33 19.06
N LYS A 271 0.65 -12.60 19.12
CA LYS A 271 0.06 -13.87 18.64
C LYS A 271 -0.43 -13.72 17.21
N GLY A 272 -0.08 -14.66 16.33
CA GLY A 272 -0.61 -14.77 14.98
C GLY A 272 0.28 -15.65 14.10
N ASP A 273 -0.32 -16.25 13.07
CA ASP A 273 0.41 -17.07 12.10
C ASP A 273 0.93 -16.23 10.93
N LEU A 274 2.11 -16.59 10.41
CA LEU A 274 2.70 -16.02 9.20
C LEU A 274 2.57 -17.02 8.06
N LYS A 275 1.89 -16.66 6.96
CA LYS A 275 1.76 -17.49 5.75
C LYS A 275 2.32 -16.75 4.55
N LEU A 276 3.39 -17.25 3.96
CA LEU A 276 4.18 -16.54 2.97
C LEU A 276 4.49 -17.43 1.78
N ASN A 277 4.17 -16.93 0.60
CA ASN A 277 4.43 -17.60 -0.67
C ASN A 277 5.40 -16.77 -1.51
N VAL A 278 6.57 -17.32 -1.78
CA VAL A 278 7.68 -16.63 -2.45
C VAL A 278 7.78 -17.11 -3.90
N ASP A 279 7.50 -16.22 -4.84
CA ASP A 279 7.65 -16.49 -6.28
C ASP A 279 9.07 -16.18 -6.77
N SER A 280 9.70 -15.14 -6.21
CA SER A 280 11.07 -14.68 -6.54
C SER A 280 11.62 -13.81 -5.42
N LEU A 281 12.94 -13.90 -5.18
CA LEU A 281 13.66 -13.07 -4.22
C LEU A 281 14.73 -12.21 -4.89
N GLN A 282 15.00 -11.05 -4.31
CA GLN A 282 16.04 -10.12 -4.78
C GLN A 282 17.17 -9.90 -3.77
N ASP A 283 16.89 -10.04 -2.47
CA ASP A 283 17.81 -9.71 -1.39
C ASP A 283 17.43 -10.53 -0.14
N VAL A 284 17.99 -10.18 1.01
CA VAL A 284 17.68 -10.74 2.33
C VAL A 284 16.22 -10.50 2.67
N SER A 285 15.53 -11.57 3.05
CA SER A 285 14.18 -11.54 3.61
C SER A 285 14.17 -12.07 5.03
N SER A 286 13.48 -11.38 5.94
CA SER A 286 13.45 -11.70 7.37
C SER A 286 12.01 -11.86 7.84
N ILE A 287 11.71 -13.03 8.41
CA ILE A 287 10.37 -13.45 8.78
C ILE A 287 10.41 -13.91 10.23
N ALA A 288 9.60 -13.31 11.09
CA ALA A 288 9.61 -13.61 12.52
C ALA A 288 8.19 -13.60 13.14
N ALA A 289 7.79 -14.72 13.73
CA ALA A 289 6.63 -14.80 14.62
C ALA A 289 7.10 -14.95 16.07
N ALA A 290 6.62 -14.07 16.96
CA ALA A 290 6.85 -14.22 18.40
C ALA A 290 6.03 -15.38 18.98
N SER A 291 4.76 -15.53 18.54
CA SER A 291 3.87 -16.61 18.96
C SER A 291 2.92 -16.97 17.82
N GLY A 292 3.03 -18.19 17.29
CA GLY A 292 2.32 -18.66 16.11
C GLY A 292 3.25 -19.41 15.15
N ASP A 293 2.66 -20.04 14.15
CA ASP A 293 3.40 -20.82 13.17
C ASP A 293 3.82 -19.96 11.98
N VAL A 294 4.97 -20.29 11.39
CA VAL A 294 5.46 -19.68 10.14
C VAL A 294 5.35 -20.72 9.03
N PHE A 295 4.54 -20.46 8.02
CA PHE A 295 4.38 -21.27 6.82
C PHE A 295 5.04 -20.55 5.64
N LEU A 296 6.11 -21.13 5.14
CA LEU A 296 6.87 -20.61 4.01
C LEU A 296 6.74 -21.59 2.83
N THR A 297 6.11 -21.13 1.76
CA THR A 297 6.01 -21.87 0.51
C THR A 297 6.84 -21.15 -0.56
N VAL A 298 7.76 -21.87 -1.20
CA VAL A 298 8.72 -21.30 -2.15
C VAL A 298 8.51 -21.91 -3.53
N SER A 299 8.49 -21.08 -4.58
CA SER A 299 8.36 -21.53 -5.97
C SER A 299 9.60 -22.30 -6.45
N HIS A 300 9.40 -23.28 -7.34
CA HIS A 300 10.45 -24.10 -7.98
C HIS A 300 11.60 -23.33 -8.67
N GLN A 301 11.47 -22.01 -8.88
CA GLN A 301 12.46 -21.18 -9.57
C GLN A 301 13.36 -20.41 -8.60
N VAL A 302 13.06 -20.41 -7.30
CA VAL A 302 13.78 -19.60 -6.32
C VAL A 302 15.04 -20.33 -5.89
N ALA A 303 16.19 -19.70 -6.11
CA ALA A 303 17.46 -20.09 -5.51
C ALA A 303 17.77 -19.14 -4.36
N ALA A 304 17.98 -19.67 -3.14
CA ALA A 304 18.25 -18.85 -1.96
C ALA A 304 18.98 -19.65 -0.86
N LEU A 305 19.72 -18.97 0.00
CA LEU A 305 20.18 -19.53 1.27
C LEU A 305 19.07 -19.37 2.30
N ALA A 306 18.55 -20.47 2.85
CA ALA A 306 17.51 -20.42 3.86
C ALA A 306 18.06 -20.80 5.23
N THR A 307 17.71 -20.00 6.25
CA THR A 307 17.95 -20.27 7.66
C THR A 307 16.61 -20.29 8.38
N LEU A 308 16.26 -21.43 8.95
CA LEU A 308 14.97 -21.66 9.62
C LEU A 308 15.22 -21.95 11.10
N GLN A 309 14.45 -21.32 11.99
CA GLN A 309 14.57 -21.51 13.43
C GLN A 309 13.20 -21.58 14.11
N ALA A 310 12.95 -22.66 14.82
CA ALA A 310 11.81 -22.85 15.71
C ALA A 310 12.24 -22.75 17.18
N GLY A 311 11.30 -22.31 18.03
CA GLY A 311 11.49 -22.13 19.46
C GLY A 311 11.64 -23.43 20.24
N THR A 312 11.67 -23.31 21.58
CA THR A 312 11.88 -24.46 22.47
C THR A 312 10.83 -25.55 22.32
N ASP A 313 9.59 -25.19 22.04
CA ASP A 313 8.46 -26.11 21.92
C ASP A 313 8.04 -26.36 20.46
N GLY A 314 8.75 -25.74 19.52
CA GLY A 314 8.52 -25.84 18.09
C GLY A 314 9.47 -26.80 17.39
N GLN A 315 9.17 -27.05 16.12
CA GLN A 315 10.05 -27.80 15.22
C GLN A 315 10.11 -27.13 13.85
N VAL A 316 11.20 -27.36 13.13
CA VAL A 316 11.26 -27.08 11.70
C VAL A 316 10.74 -28.30 10.95
N VAL A 317 9.68 -28.11 10.17
CA VAL A 317 9.04 -29.15 9.36
C VAL A 317 9.34 -28.89 7.89
N LEU A 318 10.07 -29.81 7.28
CA LEU A 318 10.29 -29.83 5.83
C LEU A 318 9.31 -30.83 5.21
N ALA A 319 8.62 -30.45 4.13
CA ALA A 319 7.75 -31.40 3.42
C ALA A 319 8.56 -32.55 2.78
N GLU A 320 7.98 -33.77 2.73
CA GLU A 320 8.66 -35.07 2.54
C GLU A 320 9.56 -35.16 1.29
N ASP A 321 9.25 -34.39 0.23
CA ASP A 321 9.96 -34.42 -1.04
C ASP A 321 11.01 -33.32 -1.19
N HIS A 322 11.36 -32.59 -0.12
CA HIS A 322 12.26 -31.43 -0.19
C HIS A 322 13.52 -31.61 0.66
N THR A 323 14.65 -31.74 -0.02
CA THR A 323 15.96 -31.58 0.58
C THR A 323 16.41 -30.14 0.40
N LEU A 324 16.22 -29.34 1.45
CA LEU A 324 17.15 -28.26 1.73
C LEU A 324 18.55 -28.88 1.64
N VAL A 325 19.39 -28.41 0.72
CA VAL A 325 20.74 -28.95 0.60
C VAL A 325 21.54 -28.37 1.76
N GLU A 326 21.66 -29.17 2.83
CA GLU A 326 22.35 -28.76 4.06
C GLU A 326 23.76 -28.29 3.73
N GLU A 327 24.13 -27.14 4.28
CA GLU A 327 25.51 -26.70 4.22
C GLU A 327 26.31 -27.35 5.35
N PRO A 328 27.36 -28.14 5.05
CA PRO A 328 28.17 -28.75 6.08
C PRO A 328 28.88 -27.67 6.91
N GLY A 329 28.50 -27.54 8.19
CA GLY A 329 29.18 -26.69 9.16
C GLY A 329 28.42 -25.48 9.71
N ILE A 330 27.18 -25.21 9.25
CA ILE A 330 26.40 -24.06 9.76
C ILE A 330 25.73 -24.37 11.11
N LEU A 331 25.32 -25.61 11.35
CA LEU A 331 24.68 -26.02 12.61
C LEU A 331 25.46 -27.19 13.22
N GLY A 332 25.89 -27.00 14.47
CA GLY A 332 26.68 -28.00 15.19
C GLY A 332 25.93 -29.32 15.33
N GLU A 333 26.66 -30.43 15.21
CA GLU A 333 26.13 -31.78 15.40
C GLU A 333 25.54 -31.91 16.82
N GLY A 334 24.21 -31.90 16.95
CA GLY A 334 23.52 -31.93 18.22
C GLY A 334 22.00 -31.96 18.11
N SER A 335 21.31 -32.19 19.23
CA SER A 335 19.85 -32.29 19.36
C SER A 335 19.06 -31.02 18.96
N ASP A 336 19.76 -29.97 18.55
CA ASP A 336 19.18 -28.69 18.09
C ASP A 336 18.85 -28.68 16.58
N GLN A 337 19.20 -29.71 15.81
CA GLN A 337 18.85 -29.82 14.38
C GLN A 337 17.33 -29.88 14.11
N ALA A 338 16.53 -30.38 15.05
CA ALA A 338 15.06 -30.35 14.91
C ALA A 338 14.48 -28.92 15.04
N ARG A 339 15.25 -27.99 15.63
CA ARG A 339 14.84 -26.62 15.96
C ARG A 339 15.49 -25.58 15.07
N ALA A 340 16.63 -25.88 14.45
CA ALA A 340 17.24 -25.00 13.48
C ALA A 340 17.75 -25.83 12.30
N THR A 341 17.56 -25.32 11.09
CA THR A 341 18.17 -25.88 9.88
C THR A 341 18.62 -24.75 8.96
N ALA A 342 19.69 -24.98 8.21
CA ALA A 342 20.22 -24.01 7.26
C ALA A 342 20.75 -24.74 6.03
N GLY A 343 20.54 -24.15 4.85
CA GLY A 343 20.97 -24.76 3.60
C GLY A 343 20.38 -24.07 2.37
N TYR A 344 20.69 -24.64 1.22
CA TYR A 344 20.35 -24.05 -0.07
C TYR A 344 18.98 -24.53 -0.57
N LEU A 345 18.15 -23.56 -0.95
CA LEU A 345 17.01 -23.75 -1.83
C LEU A 345 17.53 -23.68 -3.26
N LEU A 346 17.30 -24.73 -4.04
CA LEU A 346 17.76 -24.84 -5.43
C LEU A 346 16.56 -25.06 -6.36
N PRO A 347 16.62 -24.53 -7.59
CA PRO A 347 15.59 -24.79 -8.59
C PRO A 347 15.47 -26.27 -8.94
N ASP A 348 14.28 -26.70 -9.37
CA ASP A 348 13.97 -28.11 -9.72
C ASP A 348 14.97 -28.66 -10.77
N ASP A 349 15.32 -27.87 -11.77
CA ASP A 349 16.23 -28.28 -12.85
C ASP A 349 17.65 -28.56 -12.31
N THR A 350 18.17 -27.66 -11.47
CA THR A 350 19.48 -27.81 -10.81
C THR A 350 19.48 -29.01 -9.85
N ARG A 351 18.36 -29.24 -9.17
CA ARG A 351 18.21 -30.39 -8.28
C ARG A 351 18.24 -31.73 -9.04
N ALA A 352 17.56 -31.81 -10.19
CA ALA A 352 17.57 -33.00 -11.04
C ALA A 352 18.99 -33.33 -11.52
N GLU A 353 19.74 -32.33 -11.97
CA GLU A 353 21.14 -32.50 -12.37
C GLU A 353 22.03 -33.01 -11.22
N LEU A 354 21.88 -32.46 -10.00
CA LEU A 354 22.65 -32.91 -8.83
C LEU A 354 22.31 -34.37 -8.45
N GLN A 355 21.05 -34.77 -8.55
CA GLN A 355 20.63 -36.15 -8.27
C GLN A 355 21.13 -37.14 -9.33
N GLU A 356 21.12 -36.78 -10.61
CA GLU A 356 21.68 -37.60 -11.69
C GLU A 356 23.21 -37.74 -11.57
N GLN A 357 23.90 -36.66 -11.17
CA GLN A 357 25.35 -36.67 -10.98
C GLN A 357 25.79 -37.43 -9.72
N ALA A 358 25.00 -37.39 -8.63
CA ALA A 358 25.24 -38.24 -7.45
C ALA A 358 25.15 -39.74 -7.76
N GLY A 359 24.38 -40.12 -8.80
CA GLY A 359 24.35 -41.48 -9.36
C GLY A 359 25.57 -41.83 -10.23
N SER A 360 26.32 -40.85 -10.72
CA SER A 360 27.49 -41.03 -11.60
C SER A 360 28.80 -40.99 -10.82
N ARG A 361 29.25 -42.15 -10.33
CA ARG A 361 30.53 -42.37 -9.61
C ARG A 361 31.79 -42.26 -10.50
N GLY A 362 31.91 -41.22 -11.31
CA GLY A 362 33.00 -41.05 -12.27
C GLY A 362 33.67 -39.69 -12.22
N LYS A 363 34.53 -39.44 -11.22
CA LYS A 363 35.60 -38.43 -11.17
C LYS A 363 35.35 -37.12 -11.97
N ILE A 364 34.59 -36.19 -11.40
CA ILE A 364 34.71 -34.78 -11.78
C ILE A 364 34.78 -33.96 -10.49
N ASP A 365 35.75 -33.04 -10.45
CA ASP A 365 36.07 -32.19 -9.31
C ASP A 365 34.89 -31.24 -9.00
N LEU A 366 34.18 -31.54 -7.92
CA LEU A 366 32.90 -30.93 -7.54
C LEU A 366 33.04 -29.46 -7.09
N VAL A 367 34.23 -29.03 -6.67
CA VAL A 367 34.43 -27.65 -6.21
C VAL A 367 34.51 -26.69 -7.40
N GLY A 368 35.23 -27.07 -8.46
CA GLY A 368 35.34 -26.25 -9.67
C GLY A 368 34.06 -26.21 -10.52
N ALA A 369 33.30 -27.30 -10.59
CA ALA A 369 32.06 -27.35 -11.36
C ALA A 369 30.92 -26.57 -10.68
N ARG A 370 30.85 -26.57 -9.34
CA ARG A 370 29.91 -25.76 -8.55
C ARG A 370 30.06 -24.27 -8.86
N ASP A 371 31.28 -23.74 -8.75
CA ASP A 371 31.54 -22.31 -8.99
C ASP A 371 31.30 -21.91 -10.45
N THR A 372 31.51 -22.84 -11.39
CA THR A 372 31.29 -22.60 -12.83
C THR A 372 29.80 -22.68 -13.21
N ALA A 373 29.00 -23.54 -12.55
CA ALA A 373 27.56 -23.67 -12.81
C ALA A 373 26.76 -22.49 -12.24
N PHE A 374 27.10 -22.03 -11.01
CA PHE A 374 26.46 -20.86 -10.42
C PHE A 374 26.76 -19.57 -11.21
N SER A 375 27.99 -19.38 -11.68
CA SER A 375 28.36 -18.18 -12.47
C SER A 375 27.81 -18.19 -13.91
N SER A 376 27.50 -19.35 -14.48
CA SER A 376 27.02 -19.46 -15.86
C SER A 376 25.49 -19.43 -16.00
N PHE A 377 24.74 -19.80 -14.96
CA PHE A 377 23.27 -19.85 -15.02
C PHE A 377 22.59 -18.49 -14.75
N PHE A 378 23.25 -17.56 -14.04
CA PHE A 378 22.74 -16.22 -13.75
C PHE A 378 23.18 -15.12 -14.72
N GLY A 379 23.87 -15.46 -15.80
CA GLY A 379 23.97 -14.67 -17.04
C GLY A 379 24.18 -13.16 -16.87
N THR A 380 25.42 -12.80 -16.58
CA THR A 380 25.96 -11.44 -16.64
C THR A 380 25.58 -10.76 -17.95
N GLN A 381 24.83 -9.66 -17.88
CA GLN A 381 24.59 -8.79 -19.03
C GLN A 381 25.90 -8.02 -19.31
N GLU A 382 26.68 -8.51 -20.26
CA GLU A 382 27.94 -7.89 -20.70
C GLU A 382 27.71 -6.42 -21.10
N GLY A 383 28.32 -5.50 -20.35
CA GLY A 383 28.23 -4.07 -20.64
C GLY A 383 29.01 -3.18 -19.67
N SER A 384 30.31 -3.02 -19.96
CA SER A 384 31.23 -1.96 -19.51
C SER A 384 32.10 -2.20 -18.27
N ASP A 385 33.41 -2.21 -18.55
CA ASP A 385 34.57 -2.25 -17.67
C ASP A 385 34.51 -1.22 -16.54
N GLY A 386 34.72 -1.67 -15.30
CA GLY A 386 34.91 -0.73 -14.19
C GLY A 386 34.86 -1.30 -12.77
N GLY A 387 35.57 -2.39 -12.48
CA GLY A 387 36.09 -2.71 -11.14
C GLY A 387 35.16 -2.62 -9.92
N SER A 388 34.44 -3.71 -9.64
CA SER A 388 34.22 -4.24 -8.29
C SER A 388 33.70 -5.66 -8.42
N GLY A 389 34.41 -6.66 -7.88
CA GLY A 389 33.89 -8.01 -7.76
C GLY A 389 32.63 -7.99 -6.92
N MET A 390 31.48 -8.15 -7.57
CA MET A 390 30.25 -8.56 -6.90
C MET A 390 30.35 -10.08 -6.78
N ASP A 391 30.59 -10.54 -5.55
CA ASP A 391 30.17 -11.87 -5.15
C ASP A 391 28.66 -11.95 -5.48
N ASP A 392 28.27 -12.82 -6.42
CA ASP A 392 26.87 -13.18 -6.66
C ASP A 392 26.35 -13.97 -5.44
N GLN A 393 26.17 -13.26 -4.32
CA GLN A 393 25.61 -13.82 -3.10
C GLN A 393 24.14 -14.14 -3.37
N LEU A 394 23.79 -15.43 -3.28
CA LEU A 394 22.40 -15.86 -3.36
C LEU A 394 21.55 -15.07 -2.35
N PRO A 395 20.30 -14.72 -2.68
CA PRO A 395 19.43 -14.06 -1.73
C PRO A 395 19.21 -14.96 -0.51
N GLU A 396 18.98 -14.35 0.65
CA GLU A 396 18.83 -15.07 1.92
C GLU A 396 17.39 -15.01 2.42
N ILE A 397 16.91 -16.10 3.03
CA ILE A 397 15.64 -16.15 3.73
C ILE A 397 15.88 -16.59 5.17
N HIS A 398 15.54 -15.73 6.12
CA HIS A 398 15.59 -16.03 7.54
C HIS A 398 14.17 -16.15 8.06
N ALA A 399 13.78 -17.33 8.55
CA ALA A 399 12.44 -17.56 9.10
C ALA A 399 12.52 -18.07 10.53
N THR A 400 11.89 -17.36 11.47
CA THR A 400 11.92 -17.70 12.89
C THR A 400 10.52 -17.75 13.50
N ALA A 401 10.19 -18.82 14.21
CA ALA A 401 9.03 -18.91 15.09
C ALA A 401 9.52 -19.11 16.53
N ARG A 402 9.36 -18.10 17.41
CA ARG A 402 9.86 -18.18 18.81
C ARG A 402 9.02 -19.11 19.68
N VAL A 403 7.71 -19.13 19.45
CA VAL A 403 6.76 -20.05 20.08
C VAL A 403 5.83 -20.53 18.97
N GLY A 404 6.11 -21.71 18.43
CA GLY A 404 5.46 -22.25 17.24
C GLY A 404 6.45 -22.96 16.34
N SER A 405 5.97 -23.49 15.23
CA SER A 405 6.77 -24.25 14.26
C SER A 405 7.06 -23.44 13.01
N VAL A 406 8.13 -23.81 12.30
CA VAL A 406 8.44 -23.28 10.96
C VAL A 406 8.21 -24.40 9.95
N HIS A 407 7.33 -24.18 8.98
CA HIS A 407 7.00 -25.11 7.92
C HIS A 407 7.57 -24.57 6.61
N LEU A 408 8.39 -25.37 5.93
CA LEU A 408 8.92 -25.05 4.61
C LEU A 408 8.41 -26.06 3.57
N GLU A 409 7.79 -25.53 2.52
CA GLU A 409 7.36 -26.28 1.34
C GLU A 409 7.97 -25.67 0.07
N CYS A 410 8.58 -26.49 -0.78
CA CYS A 410 9.09 -26.04 -2.08
C CYS A 410 8.20 -26.60 -3.18
N LEU A 411 7.45 -25.76 -3.88
CA LEU A 411 6.50 -26.22 -4.88
C LEU A 411 7.24 -26.81 -6.09
N SER A 412 6.73 -27.91 -6.63
CA SER A 412 7.12 -28.38 -7.96
C SER A 412 6.73 -27.36 -9.03
N TRP A 413 7.31 -27.44 -10.24
CA TRP A 413 6.83 -26.66 -11.39
C TRP A 413 5.31 -26.78 -11.60
N ARG A 414 4.77 -28.00 -11.47
CA ARG A 414 3.34 -28.27 -11.70
C ARG A 414 2.47 -27.60 -10.62
N ASP A 415 2.87 -27.68 -9.36
CA ASP A 415 2.10 -27.10 -8.27
C ASP A 415 2.24 -25.57 -8.22
N SER A 416 3.39 -25.05 -8.64
CA SER A 416 3.58 -23.62 -8.89
C SER A 416 2.60 -23.07 -9.94
N ILE A 417 2.39 -23.81 -11.05
CA ILE A 417 1.40 -23.44 -12.08
C ILE A 417 -0.03 -23.54 -11.55
N LYS A 418 -0.37 -24.64 -10.87
CA LYS A 418 -1.72 -24.80 -10.29
C LYS A 418 -2.04 -23.67 -9.32
N ARG A 419 -1.10 -23.27 -8.46
CA ARG A 419 -1.29 -22.15 -7.53
C ARG A 419 -1.47 -20.81 -8.26
N LYS A 420 -0.76 -20.59 -9.37
CA LYS A 420 -0.79 -19.32 -10.09
C LYS A 420 -2.04 -19.14 -10.97
N PHE A 421 -2.62 -20.23 -11.49
CA PHE A 421 -3.67 -20.18 -12.51
C PHE A 421 -4.93 -21.01 -12.19
N GLY A 422 -4.89 -21.86 -11.18
CA GLY A 422 -6.04 -22.60 -10.67
C GLY A 422 -6.72 -21.84 -9.54
#